data_AF-A0A7L2U6D8-F1
#
_entry.id   AF-A0A7L2U6D8-F1
#
_cell.length_a   1.000
_cell.length_b   1.000
_cell.length_c   1.000
_cell.angle_alpha   90.00
_cell.angle_beta   90.00
_cell.angle_gamma   90.00
#
_symmetry.space_group_name_H-M   'P 1'
#
loop_
_entity.id
_entity.type
_entity.pdbx_description
1 polymer ?
#
loop_
_entity_poly.entity_id
_entity_poly.type
_entity_poly.pdbx_seq_one_letter_code
_entity_poly.pdbx_strand_id
1 'polypeptide(L)'
;ACREAQKLRFGPWLVSAVSSGSYRGLRWTDPDRSAFRVPWKHNARKDVTSSDVEIFKVGGMGVTGGELEVFKLGGMGGHQQQAQGWKTNFRCALRSTRMFMLLEDRSKCGDDPHKVF
;
A
#
# COMPACT_ATOMS: atom_id res chain seq x y z
N ALA A 1 16.53 17.86 6.93
CA ALA A 1 15.26 17.99 7.66
C ALA A 1 14.07 17.24 7.02
N CYS A 2 13.97 17.15 5.68
CA CYS A 2 12.74 16.65 5.02
C CYS A 2 12.48 15.11 5.09
N ARG A 3 13.50 14.27 5.31
CA ARG A 3 13.32 12.79 5.31
C ARG A 3 12.63 12.22 6.56
N GLU A 4 12.73 12.89 7.70
CA GLU A 4 12.12 12.41 8.95
C GLU A 4 10.63 12.81 9.05
N ALA A 5 10.27 14.01 8.59
CA ALA A 5 8.87 14.47 8.56
C ALA A 5 7.97 13.64 7.62
N GLN A 6 8.53 13.02 6.58
CA GLN A 6 7.80 12.19 5.61
C GLN A 6 7.58 10.74 6.09
N LYS A 7 8.52 10.16 6.85
CA LYS A 7 8.34 8.87 7.54
C LYS A 7 7.21 8.93 8.57
N LEU A 8 7.03 10.08 9.21
CA LEU A 8 6.03 10.30 10.27
C LEU A 8 4.58 10.30 9.76
N ARG A 9 4.32 10.31 8.44
CA ARG A 9 2.96 10.42 7.90
C ARG A 9 2.38 9.13 7.33
N PHE A 10 3.19 8.17 6.88
CA PHE A 10 2.67 6.94 6.26
C PHE A 10 1.89 6.07 7.24
N GLY A 11 2.40 5.86 8.46
CA GLY A 11 1.72 5.04 9.46
C GLY A 11 0.35 5.59 9.84
N PRO A 12 0.27 6.85 10.33
CA PRO A 12 -1.01 7.49 10.62
C PRO A 12 -1.95 7.57 9.40
N TRP A 13 -1.41 7.84 8.21
CA TRP A 13 -2.19 7.81 6.96
C TRP A 13 -2.78 6.42 6.70
N LEU A 14 -2.00 5.35 6.86
CA LEU A 14 -2.47 3.99 6.60
C LEU A 14 -3.60 3.61 7.56
N VAL A 15 -3.47 3.94 8.85
CA VAL A 15 -4.52 3.72 9.85
C VAL A 15 -5.82 4.46 9.49
N SER A 16 -5.70 5.70 9.00
CA SER A 16 -6.84 6.48 8.52
C SER A 16 -7.46 5.86 7.26
N ALA A 17 -6.64 5.42 6.30
CA ALA A 17 -7.09 4.75 5.08
C ALA A 17 -7.81 3.42 5.37
N VAL A 18 -7.33 2.64 6.34
CA VAL A 18 -8.01 1.41 6.80
C VAL A 18 -9.35 1.76 7.44
N SER A 19 -9.39 2.81 8.26
CA SER A 19 -10.60 3.25 8.97
C SER A 19 -11.65 3.88 8.04
N SER A 20 -11.24 4.44 6.90
CA SER A 20 -12.17 5.05 5.95
C SER A 20 -13.00 4.03 5.18
N GLY A 21 -12.54 2.77 5.09
CA GLY A 21 -13.21 1.73 4.32
C GLY A 21 -13.26 1.98 2.80
N SER A 22 -12.50 2.96 2.30
CA SER A 22 -12.59 3.44 0.91
C SER A 22 -11.89 2.52 -0.09
N TYR A 23 -10.94 1.70 0.38
CA TYR A 23 -10.14 0.84 -0.48
C TYR A 23 -10.61 -0.60 -0.38
N ARG A 24 -10.93 -1.22 -1.51
CA ARG A 24 -11.45 -2.60 -1.55
C ARG A 24 -10.46 -3.55 -0.90
N GLY A 25 -10.92 -4.25 0.13
CA GLY A 25 -10.13 -5.26 0.83
C GLY A 25 -9.13 -4.72 1.86
N LEU A 26 -8.93 -3.40 1.97
CA LEU A 26 -8.22 -2.79 3.09
C LEU A 26 -9.20 -2.55 4.24
N ARG A 27 -9.03 -3.24 5.36
CA ARG A 27 -9.94 -3.13 6.52
C ARG A 27 -9.33 -3.65 7.80
N TRP A 28 -9.90 -3.22 8.92
CA TRP A 28 -9.67 -3.85 10.22
C TRP A 28 -10.15 -5.31 10.19
N THR A 29 -9.40 -6.20 10.85
CA THR A 29 -9.74 -7.62 10.97
C THR A 29 -10.46 -7.95 12.27
N ASP A 30 -10.37 -7.08 13.25
CA ASP A 30 -10.97 -7.19 14.57
C ASP A 30 -11.72 -5.90 14.96
N PRO A 31 -12.74 -6.00 15.84
CA PRO A 31 -13.48 -4.84 16.33
C PRO A 31 -12.61 -3.84 17.11
N ASP A 32 -11.57 -4.32 17.79
CA ASP A 32 -10.67 -3.52 18.63
C ASP A 32 -9.67 -2.69 17.81
N ARG A 33 -9.69 -2.82 16.48
CA ARG A 33 -8.80 -2.12 15.53
C ARG A 33 -7.32 -2.31 15.88
N SER A 34 -6.99 -3.53 16.32
CA SER A 34 -5.64 -3.93 16.68
C SER A 34 -4.85 -4.51 15.51
N ALA A 35 -5.55 -5.12 14.53
CA ALA A 35 -4.97 -5.70 13.33
C ALA A 35 -5.77 -5.30 12.08
N PHE A 36 -5.07 -5.15 10.96
CA PHE A 36 -5.69 -4.83 9.69
C PHE A 36 -5.09 -5.64 8.56
N ARG A 37 -5.88 -5.85 7.52
CA ARG A 37 -5.43 -6.52 6.30
C ARG A 37 -5.18 -5.52 5.19
N VAL A 38 -4.13 -5.78 4.40
CA VAL A 38 -3.83 -5.07 3.16
C VAL A 38 -3.97 -6.04 1.99
N PRO A 39 -4.78 -5.73 0.95
CA PRO A 39 -4.87 -6.55 -0.25
C PRO A 39 -3.49 -6.63 -0.92
N TRP A 40 -3.06 -7.82 -1.33
CA TRP A 40 -1.68 -8.05 -1.79
C TRP A 40 -1.59 -8.80 -3.11
N LYS A 41 -2.63 -8.68 -3.95
CA LYS A 41 -2.75 -9.33 -5.27
C LYS A 41 -1.50 -9.14 -6.14
N HIS A 42 -1.08 -10.19 -6.82
CA HIS A 42 0.11 -10.16 -7.67
C HIS A 42 -0.21 -9.43 -8.98
N ASN A 43 0.56 -8.38 -9.31
CA ASN A 43 0.29 -7.51 -10.47
C ASN A 43 0.34 -8.24 -11.82
N ALA A 44 0.94 -9.43 -11.90
CA ALA A 44 0.97 -10.25 -13.11
C ALA A 44 -0.30 -11.11 -13.32
N ARG A 45 -1.25 -11.12 -12.38
CA ARG A 45 -2.53 -11.81 -12.58
C ARG A 45 -3.37 -11.04 -13.60
N LYS A 46 -4.09 -11.77 -14.48
CA LYS A 46 -4.95 -11.19 -15.53
C LYS A 46 -6.17 -10.45 -14.98
N ASP A 47 -6.59 -10.78 -13.76
CA ASP A 47 -7.78 -10.24 -13.08
C ASP A 47 -7.47 -9.06 -12.14
N VAL A 48 -6.31 -8.42 -12.28
CA VAL A 48 -5.95 -7.21 -11.52
C VAL A 48 -6.72 -6.02 -12.08
N THR A 49 -7.43 -5.30 -11.21
CA THR A 49 -8.16 -4.08 -11.58
C THR A 49 -7.48 -2.82 -11.06
N SER A 50 -7.96 -1.64 -11.49
CA SER A 50 -7.51 -0.35 -10.96
C SER A 50 -7.68 -0.25 -9.44
N SER A 51 -8.76 -0.81 -8.88
CA SER A 51 -9.01 -0.81 -7.44
C SER A 51 -7.99 -1.64 -6.66
N ASP A 52 -7.44 -2.71 -7.25
CA ASP A 52 -6.41 -3.54 -6.60
C ASP A 52 -5.07 -2.78 -6.44
N VAL A 53 -4.83 -1.76 -7.27
CA VAL A 53 -3.57 -0.99 -7.29
C VAL A 53 -3.70 0.41 -6.67
N GLU A 54 -4.93 0.88 -6.44
CA GLU A 54 -5.24 2.24 -6.00
C GLU A 54 -4.62 2.59 -4.65
N ILE A 55 -4.68 1.68 -3.67
CA ILE A 55 -4.07 1.90 -2.36
C ILE A 55 -2.55 2.09 -2.45
N PHE A 56 -1.88 1.37 -3.36
CA PHE A 56 -0.45 1.49 -3.57
C PHE A 56 -0.11 2.82 -4.25
N LYS A 57 -0.99 3.33 -5.12
CA LYS A 57 -0.84 4.64 -5.75
C LYS A 57 -0.89 5.76 -4.71
N VAL A 58 -1.95 5.82 -3.90
CA VAL A 58 -2.15 6.91 -2.92
C VAL A 58 -1.12 6.81 -1.78
N GLY A 59 -0.89 5.60 -1.27
CA GLY A 59 0.13 5.37 -0.25
C GLY A 59 1.55 5.59 -0.75
N GLY A 60 1.83 5.29 -2.02
CA GLY A 60 3.11 5.57 -2.66
C GLY A 60 3.35 7.06 -2.91
N MET A 61 2.32 7.80 -3.33
CA MET A 61 2.37 9.26 -3.57
C MET A 61 2.50 10.06 -2.26
N GLY A 62 1.84 9.63 -1.18
CA GLY A 62 1.91 10.31 0.13
C GLY A 62 3.29 10.21 0.80
N VAL A 63 4.11 9.24 0.42
CA VAL A 63 5.47 9.03 0.96
C VAL A 63 6.50 9.93 0.28
N THR A 64 6.22 10.43 -0.92
CA THR A 64 7.21 11.10 -1.78
C THR A 64 7.13 12.63 -1.75
N GLY A 65 6.20 13.23 -1.01
CA GLY A 65 6.02 14.68 -0.95
C GLY A 65 5.12 15.18 -2.08
N GLY A 66 4.50 16.33 -1.83
CA GLY A 66 3.41 16.87 -2.63
C GLY A 66 3.69 16.97 -4.12
N GLU A 67 2.59 16.96 -4.86
CA GLU A 67 2.50 17.26 -6.28
C GLU A 67 3.32 16.32 -7.18
N LEU A 68 2.64 15.26 -7.63
CA LEU A 68 2.88 14.61 -8.92
C LEU A 68 4.33 14.23 -9.28
N GLU A 69 5.24 14.03 -8.33
CA GLU A 69 6.43 13.24 -8.57
C GLU A 69 6.08 11.77 -8.31
N VAL A 70 5.36 11.19 -9.28
CA VAL A 70 5.62 9.78 -9.62
C VAL A 70 7.13 9.73 -9.76
N PHE A 71 7.81 9.15 -8.75
CA PHE A 71 9.25 8.90 -8.81
C PHE A 71 9.55 8.49 -10.24
N LYS A 72 10.40 9.27 -10.92
CA LYS A 72 10.90 9.06 -12.28
C LYS A 72 11.68 7.73 -12.32
N LEU A 73 10.98 6.63 -12.07
CA LEU A 73 11.37 5.22 -12.16
C LEU A 73 10.42 4.50 -13.14
N GLY A 74 9.82 5.27 -14.04
CA GLY A 74 9.00 4.80 -15.15
C GLY A 74 9.00 5.86 -16.24
N GLY A 75 10.18 6.24 -16.74
CA GLY A 75 10.26 6.94 -18.02
C GLY A 75 9.47 6.12 -19.05
N MET A 76 8.46 6.73 -19.66
CA MET A 76 7.70 6.17 -20.79
C MET A 76 7.24 4.70 -20.63
N GLY A 77 6.72 4.33 -19.45
CA GLY A 77 6.24 2.98 -19.15
C GLY A 77 4.72 2.92 -19.01
N GLY A 78 4.07 1.96 -19.68
CA GLY A 78 2.63 1.70 -19.57
C GLY A 78 2.14 1.46 -18.13
N HIS A 79 0.83 1.51 -17.92
CA HIS A 79 0.13 1.44 -16.62
C HIS A 79 0.67 0.35 -15.66
N GLN A 80 1.16 -0.77 -16.20
CA GLN A 80 1.70 -1.89 -15.45
C GLN A 80 3.05 -1.62 -14.75
N GLN A 81 3.96 -0.82 -15.35
CA GLN A 81 5.25 -0.48 -14.72
C GLN A 81 5.06 0.47 -13.54
N GLN A 82 4.12 1.41 -13.65
CA GLN A 82 3.77 2.35 -12.58
C GLN A 82 3.20 1.62 -11.35
N ALA A 83 2.32 0.63 -11.57
CA ALA A 83 1.76 -0.19 -10.48
C ALA A 83 2.82 -0.99 -9.71
N GLN A 84 3.88 -1.46 -10.38
CA GLN A 84 5.00 -2.16 -9.71
C GLN A 84 5.83 -1.20 -8.84
N GLY A 85 6.11 0.00 -9.34
CA GLY A 85 6.81 1.05 -8.58
C GLY A 85 6.04 1.45 -7.33
N TRP A 86 4.73 1.69 -7.46
CA TRP A 86 3.86 2.04 -6.34
C TRP A 86 3.82 0.97 -5.24
N LYS A 87 3.65 -0.30 -5.61
CA LYS A 87 3.66 -1.42 -4.64
C LYS A 87 5.01 -1.56 -3.94
N THR A 88 6.11 -1.30 -4.65
CA THR A 88 7.47 -1.29 -4.09
C THR A 88 7.63 -0.17 -3.06
N ASN A 89 7.21 1.05 -3.40
CA ASN A 89 7.27 2.20 -2.48
C ASN A 89 6.42 1.96 -1.23
N PHE A 90 5.19 1.46 -1.40
CA PHE A 90 4.30 1.12 -0.29
C PHE A 90 4.94 0.10 0.66
N ARG A 91 5.52 -0.99 0.12
CA ARG A 91 6.21 -2.01 0.93
C ARG A 91 7.40 -1.42 1.69
N CYS A 92 8.19 -0.57 1.03
CA CYS A 92 9.34 0.08 1.66
C CYS A 92 8.90 1.03 2.78
N ALA A 93 7.85 1.83 2.56
CA ALA A 93 7.27 2.70 3.58
C ALA A 93 6.77 1.89 4.78
N LEU A 94 5.98 0.85 4.53
CA LEU A 94 5.45 -0.03 5.56
C LEU A 94 6.58 -0.64 6.42
N ARG A 95 7.64 -1.17 5.79
CA ARG A 95 8.83 -1.68 6.50
C ARG A 95 9.59 -0.58 7.27
N SER A 96 9.69 0.61 6.70
CA SER A 96 10.46 1.71 7.30
C SER A 96 9.79 2.31 8.52
N THR A 97 8.45 2.30 8.61
CA THR A 97 7.75 2.88 9.77
C THR A 97 8.02 2.13 11.07
N ARG A 98 8.27 0.81 11.01
CA ARG A 98 8.36 -0.09 12.17
C ARG A 98 7.13 -0.05 13.09
N MET A 99 6.01 0.53 12.63
CA MET A 99 4.76 0.64 13.39
C MET A 99 3.89 -0.61 13.31
N PHE A 100 4.11 -1.44 12.28
CA PHE A 100 3.27 -2.57 11.96
C PHE A 100 4.12 -3.84 11.85
N MET A 101 3.58 -4.95 12.36
CA MET A 101 4.24 -6.25 12.33
C MET A 101 3.41 -7.20 11.48
N LEU A 102 4.03 -7.93 10.57
CA LEU A 102 3.30 -8.92 9.77
C LEU A 102 2.83 -10.07 10.68
N LEU A 103 1.53 -10.20 10.86
CA LEU A 103 0.89 -11.27 11.64
C LEU A 103 0.63 -12.50 10.76
N GLU A 104 0.12 -12.29 9.53
CA GLU A 104 -0.17 -13.38 8.60
C GLU A 104 0.16 -12.99 7.14
N ASP A 105 0.77 -13.92 6.39
CA ASP A 105 1.01 -13.78 4.95
C ASP A 105 0.14 -14.74 4.14
N ARG A 106 -1.01 -14.23 3.64
CA ARG A 106 -1.91 -14.95 2.73
C ARG A 106 -1.75 -14.47 1.29
N SER A 107 -0.64 -13.81 0.95
CA SER A 107 -0.46 -13.20 -0.38
C SER A 107 -0.32 -14.20 -1.53
N LYS A 108 -0.06 -15.48 -1.21
CA LYS A 108 0.09 -16.56 -2.19
C LYS A 108 -1.17 -17.43 -2.35
N CYS A 109 -2.21 -17.22 -1.55
CA CYS A 109 -3.36 -18.13 -1.48
C CYS A 109 -4.60 -17.57 -2.20
N GLY A 110 -5.14 -18.36 -3.14
CA GLY A 110 -6.53 -18.30 -3.60
C GLY A 110 -6.99 -17.01 -4.29
N ASP A 111 -8.27 -16.70 -4.09
CA ASP A 111 -9.00 -15.61 -4.74
C ASP A 111 -8.91 -14.26 -4.01
N ASP A 112 -8.51 -14.25 -2.74
CA ASP A 112 -8.39 -13.05 -1.88
C ASP A 112 -6.98 -12.94 -1.26
N PRO A 113 -5.94 -12.70 -2.07
CA PRO A 113 -4.57 -12.58 -1.57
C PRO A 113 -4.40 -11.29 -0.74
N HIS A 114 -4.00 -11.44 0.53
CA HIS A 114 -3.79 -10.31 1.45
C HIS A 114 -2.69 -10.61 2.49
N LYS A 115 -2.28 -9.57 3.22
CA LYS A 115 -1.38 -9.66 4.38
C LYS A 115 -2.04 -9.00 5.57
N VAL A 116 -1.91 -9.59 6.75
CA VAL A 116 -2.44 -9.04 8.01
C VAL A 116 -1.27 -8.46 8.80
N PHE A 117 -1.45 -7.23 9.26
CA PHE A 117 -0.48 -6.43 9.99
C PHE A 117 -1.06 -5.92 11.31
#